data_AF-F4XT46-F1
#
_entry.id   AF-F4XT46-F1
#
_cell.length_a   1.000
_cell.length_b   1.000
_cell.length_c   1.000
_cell.angle_alpha   90.00
_cell.angle_beta   90.00
_cell.angle_gamma   90.00
#
_symmetry.space_group_name_H-M   'P 1'
#
loop_
_entity.id
_entity.type
_entity.pdbx_description
1 polymer ?
#
loop_
_entity_poly.entity_id
_entity_poly.type
_entity_poly.pdbx_seq_one_letter_code
_entity_poly.pdbx_strand_id
1 'polypeptide(L)'
;MNITKFLSSGLVLGSIVLGAVGQAQAADIVKSWLADEAHSNPDTYWSGHAFWLPELDSGRFVFDTSGIFNEYDDGSANLLGTIVSEKDDTKQWEVDIWFESTPEPWGGPKKELPKSEYVEKGGPVDTSNWRYYNMDETRATLSGLGFYDGKELNLYQRPENGKYAFQVGVGANGKKH
;
A
#
# COMPACT_ATOMS: atom_id res chain seq x y z
N MET A 1 -16.76 -12.52 22.84
CA MET A 1 -17.97 -12.88 22.07
C MET A 1 -18.64 -11.59 21.65
N ASN A 2 -19.03 -11.53 20.37
CA ASN A 2 -19.63 -10.41 19.63
C ASN A 2 -18.70 -9.26 19.26
N ILE A 3 -18.17 -9.32 18.03
CA ILE A 3 -17.71 -8.13 17.32
C ILE A 3 -18.30 -8.17 15.90
N THR A 4 -19.43 -7.48 15.81
CA THR A 4 -19.88 -6.59 14.73
C THR A 4 -19.35 -6.86 13.33
N LYS A 5 -20.22 -7.41 12.46
CA LYS A 5 -20.10 -7.30 11.01
C LYS A 5 -20.35 -5.85 10.62
N PHE A 6 -19.34 -5.14 10.12
CA PHE A 6 -19.57 -3.91 9.38
C PHE A 6 -19.81 -4.28 7.91
N LEU A 7 -21.07 -4.09 7.47
CA LEU A 7 -21.40 -3.92 6.07
C LEU A 7 -21.01 -2.48 5.70
N SER A 8 -19.97 -2.29 4.90
CA SER A 8 -19.78 -1.02 4.18
C SER A 8 -20.34 -1.18 2.78
N SER A 9 -21.61 -0.85 2.62
CA SER A 9 -22.16 -0.41 1.36
C SER A 9 -21.44 0.87 0.93
N GLY A 10 -20.50 0.76 -0.01
CA GLY A 10 -19.96 1.90 -0.75
C GLY A 10 -20.78 2.09 -2.03
N LEU A 11 -21.55 3.18 -2.10
CA LEU A 11 -22.07 3.70 -3.36
C LEU A 11 -20.86 3.97 -4.29
N VAL A 12 -20.75 3.25 -5.41
CA VAL A 12 -19.96 3.75 -6.54
C VAL A 12 -20.86 4.69 -7.32
N LEU A 13 -20.76 5.99 -7.05
CA LEU A 13 -21.29 7.02 -7.94
C LEU A 13 -20.38 7.08 -9.17
N GLY A 14 -20.90 6.66 -10.31
CA GLY A 14 -20.16 6.72 -11.58
C GLY A 14 -20.93 6.17 -12.77
N SER A 15 -22.19 6.58 -12.97
CA SER A 15 -22.87 6.37 -14.25
C SER A 15 -22.80 7.64 -15.08
N ILE A 16 -21.87 7.71 -16.03
CA ILE A 16 -22.07 8.45 -17.28
C ILE A 16 -21.70 7.51 -18.42
N VAL A 17 -22.71 6.86 -18.97
CA VAL A 17 -22.65 6.18 -20.27
C VAL A 17 -22.80 7.26 -21.34
N LEU A 18 -21.76 7.48 -22.14
CA LEU A 18 -21.82 8.31 -23.34
C LEU A 18 -21.19 7.53 -24.51
N GLY A 19 -22.04 6.99 -25.38
CA GLY A 19 -21.67 6.40 -26.67
C GLY A 19 -21.23 4.93 -26.60
N ALA A 20 -21.75 4.11 -27.51
CA ALA A 20 -21.50 2.68 -27.56
C ALA A 20 -20.01 2.34 -27.75
N VAL A 21 -19.37 1.83 -26.70
CA VAL A 21 -18.16 1.01 -26.73
C VAL A 21 -18.36 -0.02 -25.61
N GLY A 22 -17.98 -1.29 -25.83
CA GLY A 22 -18.38 -2.45 -25.01
C GLY A 22 -18.34 -2.20 -23.50
N GLN A 23 -19.23 -2.87 -22.76
CA GLN A 23 -19.21 -2.85 -21.30
C GLN A 23 -17.81 -3.26 -20.83
N ALA A 24 -16.96 -2.29 -20.51
CA ALA A 24 -15.83 -2.52 -19.63
C ALA A 24 -16.48 -2.86 -18.29
N GLN A 25 -16.51 -4.14 -17.98
CA GLN A 25 -16.93 -4.59 -16.66
C GLN A 25 -15.90 -4.00 -15.70
N ALA A 26 -16.34 -3.10 -14.82
CA ALA A 26 -15.45 -2.58 -13.79
C ALA A 26 -15.01 -3.76 -12.93
N ALA A 27 -13.70 -3.87 -12.65
CA ALA A 27 -13.19 -4.90 -11.77
C ALA A 27 -13.82 -4.75 -10.38
N ASP A 28 -14.25 -5.86 -9.79
CA ASP A 28 -14.93 -5.85 -8.50
C ASP A 28 -13.88 -5.88 -7.38
N ILE A 29 -14.06 -5.06 -6.35
CA ILE A 29 -13.21 -5.10 -5.16
C ILE A 29 -13.47 -6.42 -4.44
N VAL A 30 -12.43 -7.24 -4.31
CA VAL A 30 -12.50 -8.53 -3.60
C VAL A 30 -12.03 -8.43 -2.16
N LYS A 31 -11.08 -7.53 -1.86
CA LYS A 31 -10.56 -7.29 -0.51
C LYS A 31 -10.17 -5.83 -0.33
N SER A 32 -10.36 -5.33 0.89
CA SER A 32 -9.90 -4.00 1.31
C SER A 32 -9.19 -4.11 2.65
N TRP A 33 -8.04 -3.47 2.75
CA TRP A 33 -7.18 -3.48 3.94
C TRP A 33 -6.89 -2.06 4.38
N LEU A 34 -6.76 -1.86 5.69
CA LEU A 34 -6.15 -0.65 6.21
C LEU A 34 -4.65 -0.72 5.98
N ALA A 35 -4.10 0.31 5.32
CA ALA A 35 -2.68 0.51 5.17
C ALA A 35 -2.21 1.49 6.25
N ASP A 36 -1.17 1.10 6.99
CA ASP A 36 -0.65 1.86 8.11
C ASP A 36 0.89 1.85 8.10
N GLU A 37 1.52 2.82 8.77
CA GLU A 37 2.98 3.02 8.79
C GLU A 37 3.73 1.76 9.29
N ALA A 38 4.90 1.43 8.76
CA ALA A 38 5.69 0.30 9.31
C ALA A 38 6.42 0.75 10.57
N HIS A 39 6.05 0.23 11.75
CA HIS A 39 6.78 0.46 13.01
C HIS A 39 7.79 -0.66 13.20
N SER A 40 9.08 -0.38 13.03
CA SER A 40 10.10 -1.32 13.49
C SER A 40 10.11 -1.33 15.01
N ASN A 41 9.77 -2.47 15.62
CA ASN A 41 9.96 -2.86 17.04
C ASN A 41 10.05 -1.72 18.08
N PRO A 42 9.15 -1.63 19.10
CA PRO A 42 9.13 -0.53 20.07
C PRO A 42 10.45 -0.29 20.83
N ASP A 43 11.35 -1.29 20.86
CA ASP A 43 12.65 -1.21 21.56
C ASP A 43 13.82 -0.74 20.68
N THR A 44 13.60 -0.42 19.41
CA THR A 44 14.64 0.13 18.52
C THR A 44 14.20 1.46 17.94
N TYR A 45 14.98 2.52 18.23
CA TYR A 45 14.85 3.93 17.80
C TYR A 45 14.87 4.15 16.27
N TRP A 46 14.03 3.47 15.51
CA TRP A 46 13.85 3.68 14.08
C TRP A 46 12.40 4.14 13.93
N SER A 47 12.18 5.43 13.70
CA SER A 47 10.84 5.95 13.41
C SER A 47 10.31 5.24 12.16
N GLY A 48 9.06 4.80 12.23
CA GLY A 48 8.40 4.17 11.10
C GLY A 48 8.25 5.14 9.93
N HIS A 49 8.01 4.61 8.74
CA HIS A 49 7.52 5.41 7.62
C HIS A 49 6.56 4.56 6.80
N ALA A 50 5.55 5.20 6.22
CA ALA A 50 4.71 4.60 5.18
C ALA A 50 5.39 4.75 3.81
N PHE A 51 6.01 5.92 3.56
CA PHE A 51 6.74 6.22 2.33
C PHE A 51 8.12 6.80 2.64
N TRP A 52 9.12 6.32 1.90
CA TRP A 52 10.47 6.87 1.87
C TRP A 52 10.71 7.57 0.53
N LEU A 53 10.65 8.91 0.54
CA LEU A 53 10.85 9.80 -0.59
C LEU A 53 12.09 10.68 -0.35
N PRO A 54 13.31 10.11 -0.42
CA PRO A 54 14.54 10.76 0.06
C PRO A 54 14.91 12.07 -0.63
N GLU A 55 14.33 12.32 -1.81
CA GLU A 55 14.54 13.55 -2.56
C GLU A 55 13.67 14.73 -2.03
N LEU A 56 12.74 14.43 -1.12
CA LEU A 56 11.94 15.43 -0.41
C LEU A 56 12.49 15.66 1.01
N ASP A 57 12.28 16.87 1.52
CA ASP A 57 12.83 17.45 2.76
C ASP A 57 13.10 16.44 3.92
N SER A 58 12.06 15.78 4.44
CA SER A 58 12.21 14.81 5.55
C SER A 58 12.62 13.42 5.09
N GLY A 59 12.40 13.10 3.82
CA GLY A 59 12.43 11.74 3.27
C GLY A 59 11.31 10.83 3.77
N ARG A 60 10.68 11.12 4.91
CA ARG A 60 9.75 10.23 5.61
C ARG A 60 8.37 10.82 5.66
N PHE A 61 7.42 10.01 5.22
CA PHE A 61 6.00 10.33 5.25
C PHE A 61 5.24 9.17 5.90
N VAL A 62 4.25 9.54 6.71
CA VAL A 62 3.33 8.63 7.41
C VAL A 62 1.90 8.91 6.94
N PHE A 63 0.99 7.96 7.09
CA PHE A 63 -0.42 8.22 6.82
C PHE A 63 -0.99 9.17 7.88
N ASP A 64 -1.78 10.16 7.47
CA ASP A 64 -2.43 11.11 8.40
C ASP A 64 -3.47 10.42 9.30
N THR A 65 -4.16 9.40 8.77
CA THR A 65 -5.05 8.54 9.54
C THR A 65 -4.78 7.07 9.23
N SER A 66 -5.08 6.65 8.00
CA SER A 66 -4.78 5.33 7.44
C SER A 66 -4.94 5.42 5.93
N GLY A 67 -4.16 4.65 5.19
CA GLY A 67 -4.44 4.37 3.79
C GLY A 67 -5.45 3.22 3.64
N ILE A 68 -5.93 3.04 2.42
CA ILE A 68 -6.76 1.90 2.03
C ILE A 68 -6.06 1.20 0.87
N PHE A 69 -5.80 -0.10 1.03
CA PHE A 69 -5.32 -0.95 -0.05
C PHE A 69 -6.47 -1.85 -0.53
N ASN A 70 -6.95 -1.66 -1.75
CA ASN A 70 -7.96 -2.53 -2.35
C ASN A 70 -7.32 -3.51 -3.32
N GLU A 71 -7.80 -4.73 -3.32
CA GLU A 71 -7.51 -5.74 -4.33
C GLU A 71 -8.77 -5.99 -5.16
N TYR A 72 -8.57 -6.13 -6.46
CA TYR A 72 -9.63 -6.38 -7.44
C TYR A 72 -9.56 -7.82 -7.97
N ASP A 73 -10.68 -8.32 -8.50
CA ASP A 73 -10.79 -9.68 -9.03
C ASP A 73 -10.00 -9.93 -10.31
N ASP A 74 -9.65 -8.87 -11.04
CA ASP A 74 -8.79 -8.91 -12.22
C ASP A 74 -7.29 -9.00 -11.90
N GLY A 75 -6.92 -8.94 -10.61
CA GLY A 75 -5.54 -8.99 -10.14
C GLY A 75 -4.87 -7.62 -10.00
N SER A 76 -5.55 -6.53 -10.34
CA SER A 76 -5.10 -5.19 -10.01
C SER A 76 -5.31 -4.88 -8.53
N ALA A 77 -4.61 -3.87 -8.03
CA ALA A 77 -4.79 -3.33 -6.69
C ALA A 77 -4.54 -1.82 -6.68
N ASN A 78 -5.13 -1.10 -5.73
CA ASN A 78 -4.82 0.31 -5.54
C ASN A 78 -4.57 0.66 -4.07
N LEU A 79 -3.65 1.59 -3.84
CA LEU A 79 -3.38 2.22 -2.56
C LEU A 79 -3.85 3.66 -2.61
N LEU A 80 -4.76 4.00 -1.71
CA LEU A 80 -5.31 5.33 -1.53
C LEU A 80 -4.99 5.85 -0.13
N GLY A 81 -4.89 7.17 0.02
CA GLY A 81 -4.81 7.81 1.33
C GLY A 81 -4.16 9.18 1.29
N THR A 82 -3.92 9.75 2.46
CA THR A 82 -3.17 11.00 2.61
C THR A 82 -1.94 10.74 3.46
N ILE A 83 -0.78 11.17 2.96
CA ILE A 83 0.48 11.10 3.71
C ILE A 83 0.96 12.49 4.08
N VAL A 84 1.50 12.62 5.29
CA VAL A 84 2.06 13.84 5.86
C VAL A 84 3.54 13.62 6.19
N SER A 85 4.35 14.66 6.05
CA SER A 85 5.75 14.60 6.49
C SER A 85 5.82 14.46 8.01
N GLU A 86 6.65 13.55 8.52
CA GLU A 86 6.88 13.39 9.97
C GLU A 86 7.38 14.67 10.67
N LYS A 87 7.92 15.63 9.90
CA LYS A 87 8.50 16.87 10.43
C LYS A 87 7.60 18.10 10.29
N ASP A 88 6.60 18.04 9.41
CA ASP A 88 5.81 19.21 9.00
C ASP A 88 4.49 18.74 8.39
N ASP A 89 3.42 18.80 9.18
CA ASP A 89 2.08 18.33 8.80
C ASP A 89 1.46 19.16 7.67
N THR A 90 1.99 20.35 7.36
CA THR A 90 1.53 21.14 6.21
C THR A 90 2.03 20.58 4.87
N LYS A 91 3.05 19.71 4.89
CA LYS A 91 3.61 19.04 3.71
C LYS A 91 2.91 17.71 3.48
N GLN A 92 1.93 17.74 2.58
CA GLN A 92 0.99 16.64 2.40
C GLN A 92 0.92 16.18 0.94
N TRP A 93 0.62 14.90 0.76
CA TRP A 93 0.32 14.31 -0.54
C TRP A 93 -0.92 13.42 -0.44
N GLU A 94 -1.80 13.54 -1.42
CA GLU A 94 -2.79 12.52 -1.73
C GLU A 94 -2.11 11.39 -2.51
N VAL A 95 -2.32 10.16 -2.07
CA VAL A 95 -1.75 8.94 -2.64
C VAL A 95 -2.81 8.28 -3.52
N ASP A 96 -2.48 8.04 -4.78
CA ASP A 96 -3.21 7.13 -5.67
C ASP A 96 -2.21 6.32 -6.48
N ILE A 97 -2.02 5.06 -6.08
CA ILE A 97 -1.04 4.17 -6.68
C ILE A 97 -1.70 2.87 -7.05
N TRP A 98 -1.60 2.50 -8.33
CA TRP A 98 -2.05 1.22 -8.85
C TRP A 98 -0.93 0.21 -8.92
N PHE A 99 -1.31 -1.05 -8.76
CA PHE A 99 -0.42 -2.19 -8.81
C PHE A 99 -1.06 -3.33 -9.58
N GLU A 100 -0.22 -4.22 -10.07
CA GLU A 100 -0.60 -5.45 -10.75
C GLU A 100 -0.03 -6.65 -10.00
N SER A 101 -0.87 -7.66 -9.76
CA SER A 101 -0.46 -8.89 -9.09
C SER A 101 0.69 -9.56 -9.85
N THR A 102 1.67 -10.04 -9.10
CA THR A 102 2.84 -10.74 -9.64
C THR A 102 3.12 -12.01 -8.82
N PRO A 103 3.76 -13.04 -9.40
CA PRO A 103 4.30 -14.14 -8.63
C PRO A 103 5.29 -13.67 -7.56
N GLU A 104 5.63 -14.56 -6.63
CA GLU A 104 6.69 -14.30 -5.65
C GLU A 104 7.98 -13.83 -6.36
N PRO A 105 8.57 -12.70 -5.92
CA PRO A 105 9.78 -12.19 -6.55
C PRO A 105 10.95 -13.17 -6.39
N TRP A 106 11.89 -13.14 -7.32
CA TRP A 106 13.03 -14.07 -7.34
C TRP A 106 13.90 -14.04 -6.06
N GLY A 107 13.94 -12.89 -5.37
CA GLY A 107 14.61 -12.74 -4.07
C GLY A 107 13.89 -13.40 -2.90
N GLY A 108 12.70 -13.95 -3.11
CA GLY A 108 11.79 -14.46 -2.09
C GLY A 108 11.11 -13.36 -1.27
N PRO A 109 10.24 -13.74 -0.31
CA PRO A 109 9.61 -12.79 0.61
C PRO A 109 10.67 -12.00 1.38
N LYS A 110 10.53 -10.68 1.40
CA LYS A 110 11.37 -9.85 2.25
C LYS A 110 10.89 -9.96 3.69
N LYS A 111 11.60 -10.75 4.48
CA LYS A 111 11.28 -11.02 5.89
C LYS A 111 11.86 -9.92 6.79
N GLU A 112 11.00 -9.06 7.33
CA GLU A 112 11.42 -7.91 8.16
C GLU A 112 11.29 -8.15 9.68
N LEU A 113 10.52 -9.17 10.10
CA LEU A 113 10.47 -9.63 11.50
C LEU A 113 11.70 -10.48 11.90
N PRO A 114 11.99 -10.63 13.21
CA PRO A 114 12.98 -11.59 13.70
C PRO A 114 12.71 -13.01 13.18
N LYS A 115 13.77 -13.78 12.90
CA LYS A 115 13.63 -15.13 12.30
C LYS A 115 12.71 -16.06 13.08
N SER A 116 12.67 -15.94 14.42
CA SER A 116 11.81 -16.72 15.31
C SER A 116 10.31 -16.51 15.08
N GLU A 117 9.92 -15.45 14.38
CA GLU A 117 8.52 -15.14 14.12
C GLU A 117 7.92 -15.93 12.96
N TYR A 118 8.77 -16.50 12.10
CA TYR A 118 8.31 -17.25 10.94
C TYR A 118 8.06 -18.72 11.28
N VAL A 119 7.08 -19.33 10.61
CA VAL A 119 6.72 -20.75 10.76
C VAL A 119 7.91 -21.70 10.61
N GLU A 120 8.87 -21.37 9.75
CA GLU A 120 10.10 -22.15 9.56
C GLU A 120 11.01 -22.21 10.80
N LYS A 121 10.77 -21.34 11.79
CA LYS A 121 11.44 -21.29 13.10
C LYS A 121 10.47 -21.48 14.27
N GLY A 122 9.24 -21.91 14.01
CA GLY A 122 8.22 -22.17 15.03
C GLY A 122 7.38 -20.95 15.45
N GLY A 123 7.48 -19.84 14.73
CA GLY A 123 6.63 -18.66 14.93
C GLY A 123 5.31 -18.72 14.15
N PRO A 124 4.40 -17.75 14.34
CA PRO A 124 3.07 -17.77 13.74
C PRO A 124 2.99 -17.21 12.31
N VAL A 125 4.05 -16.57 11.80
CA VAL A 125 4.02 -15.87 10.50
C VAL A 125 4.32 -16.83 9.36
N ASP A 126 3.31 -17.08 8.54
CA ASP A 126 3.40 -17.90 7.33
C ASP A 126 3.47 -17.01 6.08
N THR A 127 4.65 -16.98 5.46
CA THR A 127 4.90 -16.18 4.25
C THR A 127 4.26 -16.77 3.00
N SER A 128 3.80 -18.04 3.01
CA SER A 128 3.18 -18.67 1.84
C SER A 128 1.81 -18.07 1.49
N ASN A 129 1.19 -17.36 2.43
CA ASN A 129 -0.09 -16.67 2.24
C ASN A 129 0.09 -15.21 1.79
N TRP A 130 1.33 -14.76 1.59
CA TRP A 130 1.62 -13.41 1.13
C TRP A 130 1.28 -13.26 -0.34
N ARG A 131 0.83 -12.06 -0.70
CA ARG A 131 0.55 -11.64 -2.07
C ARG A 131 1.53 -10.57 -2.48
N TYR A 132 1.88 -10.55 -3.76
CA TYR A 132 2.92 -9.69 -4.30
C TYR A 132 2.38 -8.88 -5.45
N TYR A 133 2.81 -7.62 -5.54
CA TYR A 133 2.37 -6.70 -6.57
C TYR A 133 3.55 -5.87 -7.10
N ASN A 134 3.54 -5.61 -8.40
CA ASN A 134 4.39 -4.61 -9.01
C ASN A 134 3.59 -3.32 -9.22
N MET A 135 4.22 -2.18 -8.98
CA MET A 135 3.62 -0.87 -9.22
C MET A 135 3.36 -0.69 -10.72
N ASP A 136 2.17 -0.21 -11.07
CA ASP A 136 1.89 0.30 -12.40
C ASP A 136 2.38 1.76 -12.45
N GLU A 137 3.59 1.94 -12.97
CA GLU A 137 4.25 3.26 -13.05
C GLU A 137 3.48 4.26 -13.93
N THR A 138 2.51 3.82 -14.74
CA THR A 138 1.63 4.70 -15.52
C THR A 138 0.44 5.24 -14.72
N ARG A 139 0.18 4.64 -13.55
CA ARG A 139 -0.92 4.94 -12.63
C ARG A 139 -0.43 5.01 -11.18
N ALA A 140 0.74 5.61 -10.96
CA ALA A 140 1.36 5.74 -9.64
C ALA A 140 1.69 7.20 -9.34
N THR A 141 0.75 7.91 -8.72
CA THR A 141 0.84 9.37 -8.53
C THR A 141 0.72 9.80 -7.08
N LEU A 142 1.42 10.88 -6.75
CA LEU A 142 1.20 11.67 -5.54
C LEU A 142 0.75 13.07 -5.96
N SER A 143 -0.45 13.46 -5.56
CA SER A 143 -1.00 14.79 -5.81
C SER A 143 -0.80 15.67 -4.59
N GLY A 144 -0.16 16.82 -4.76
CA GLY A 144 0.27 17.64 -3.65
C GLY A 144 -0.90 18.37 -2.98
N LEU A 145 -0.86 18.40 -1.65
CA LEU A 145 -1.80 19.10 -0.78
C LEU A 145 -1.03 20.07 0.13
N GLY A 146 -1.74 21.05 0.70
CA GLY A 146 -1.15 22.01 1.64
C GLY A 146 0.03 22.77 1.01
N PHE A 147 1.24 22.59 1.56
CA PHE A 147 2.47 23.19 1.03
C PHE A 147 2.77 22.77 -0.41
N TYR A 148 2.37 21.55 -0.80
CA TYR A 148 2.59 21.02 -2.14
C TYR A 148 1.39 21.22 -3.09
N ASP A 149 0.41 22.06 -2.73
CA ASP A 149 -0.75 22.31 -3.58
C ASP A 149 -0.36 22.66 -5.03
N GLY A 150 -1.02 21.99 -5.98
CA GLY A 150 -0.74 22.11 -7.42
C GLY A 150 0.55 21.43 -7.90
N LYS A 151 1.19 20.59 -7.07
CA LYS A 151 2.32 19.73 -7.48
C LYS A 151 1.84 18.30 -7.74
N GLU A 152 2.58 17.58 -8.56
CA GLU A 152 2.35 16.18 -8.85
C GLU A 152 3.70 15.45 -8.95
N LEU A 153 3.77 14.24 -8.40
CA LEU A 153 4.91 13.35 -8.53
C LEU A 153 4.46 12.02 -9.12
N ASN A 154 5.22 11.52 -10.10
CA ASN A 154 5.10 10.16 -10.58
C ASN A 154 6.08 9.26 -9.85
N LEU A 155 5.61 8.12 -9.40
CA LEU A 155 6.40 7.12 -8.68
C LEU A 155 6.83 6.00 -9.62
N TYR A 156 7.99 5.43 -9.32
CA TYR A 156 8.55 4.29 -10.03
C TYR A 156 9.08 3.28 -9.02
N GLN A 157 8.99 1.99 -9.34
CA GLN A 157 9.40 0.94 -8.43
C GLN A 157 10.92 0.82 -8.39
N ARG A 158 11.48 0.75 -7.19
CA ARG A 158 12.92 0.50 -6.99
C ARG A 158 13.15 -0.85 -6.30
N PRO A 159 14.16 -1.64 -6.73
CA PRO A 159 14.90 -1.49 -7.99
C PRO A 159 14.04 -1.85 -9.21
N GLU A 160 14.29 -1.19 -10.34
CA GLU A 160 13.56 -1.39 -11.62
C GLU A 160 13.62 -2.83 -12.13
N ASN A 161 14.59 -3.63 -11.66
CA ASN A 161 14.72 -5.04 -12.04
C ASN A 161 13.70 -5.98 -11.38
N GLY A 162 12.69 -5.44 -10.66
CA GLY A 162 11.63 -6.22 -10.03
C GLY A 162 12.11 -7.16 -8.93
N LYS A 163 13.33 -6.96 -8.41
CA LYS A 163 13.91 -7.82 -7.37
C LYS A 163 13.07 -7.86 -6.10
N TYR A 164 12.36 -6.77 -5.81
CA TYR A 164 11.41 -6.67 -4.71
C TYR A 164 10.07 -6.22 -5.26
N ALA A 165 9.01 -6.89 -4.84
CA ALA A 165 7.64 -6.53 -5.09
C ALA A 165 7.03 -5.92 -3.82
N PHE A 166 5.96 -5.15 -3.98
CA PHE A 166 5.12 -4.78 -2.84
C PHE A 166 4.47 -6.05 -2.29
N GLN A 167 4.55 -6.26 -0.97
CA GLN A 167 4.12 -7.50 -0.33
C GLN A 167 3.01 -7.24 0.69
N VAL A 168 1.92 -7.99 0.58
CA VAL A 168 0.74 -7.88 1.45
C VAL A 168 0.49 -9.21 2.13
N GLY A 169 0.43 -9.17 3.47
CA GLY A 169 0.18 -10.34 4.30
C GLY A 169 0.53 -10.08 5.75
N VAL A 170 0.09 -10.96 6.65
CA VAL A 170 0.46 -10.88 8.07
C VAL A 170 1.98 -10.97 8.21
N GLY A 171 2.61 -9.98 8.84
CA GLY A 171 4.07 -9.91 8.98
C GLY A 171 4.83 -9.36 7.78
N ALA A 172 4.15 -9.01 6.68
CA ALA A 172 4.81 -8.58 5.45
C ALA A 172 5.43 -7.17 5.55
N ASN A 173 4.90 -6.29 6.38
CA ASN A 173 5.43 -4.92 6.59
C ASN A 173 6.22 -4.79 7.90
N GLY A 174 6.73 -5.89 8.45
CA GLY A 174 7.41 -5.87 9.74
C GLY A 174 6.50 -5.66 10.96
N LYS A 175 5.16 -5.62 10.79
CA LYS A 175 4.18 -5.56 11.89
C LYS A 175 3.52 -6.91 12.15
N LYS A 176 3.18 -7.15 13.42
CA LYS A 176 2.21 -8.18 13.84
C LYS A 176 0.86 -7.49 14.06
N HIS A 177 -0.14 -7.83 13.27
CA HIS A 177 -1.55 -7.56 13.58
C HIS A 177 -2.37 -8.81 13.31
#